data_AF-A0A0C9UTV1-F1
#
_entry.id   AF-A0A0C9UTV1-F1
#
_cell.length_a   1.000
_cell.length_b   1.000
_cell.length_c   1.000
_cell.angle_alpha   90.00
_cell.angle_beta   90.00
_cell.angle_gamma   90.00
#
_symmetry.space_group_name_H-M   'P 1'
#
loop_
_entity.id
_entity.type
_entity.pdbx_description
1 polymer ?
#
loop_
_entity_poly.entity_id
_entity_poly.type
_entity_poly.pdbx_seq_one_letter_code
_entity_poly.pdbx_strand_id
1 'polypeptide(L)'
;MPAPSEDLDLLFPLPSRPPSVLSPITPTGLTSKYTETVTRLLKENHVKYHCFFNDRGFHNHLSHHILAVYFLGDTPKVIQEANDHQAKLLKPAFKSPSAIDQGNWADHLGNPL
;
A
#
# COMPACT_ATOMS: atom_id res chain seq x y z
N MET A 1 -6.37 16.41 1.99
CA MET A 1 -7.57 15.78 2.61
C MET A 1 -7.35 14.29 2.46
N PRO A 2 -7.67 13.42 3.44
CA PRO A 2 -7.76 12.00 3.13
C PRO A 2 -8.76 11.85 1.96
N ALA A 3 -8.45 11.00 0.99
CA ALA A 3 -9.36 10.76 -0.12
C ALA A 3 -10.72 10.26 0.43
N PRO A 4 -11.87 10.70 -0.12
CA PRO A 4 -13.16 10.08 0.12
C PRO A 4 -13.06 8.54 0.06
N SER A 5 -13.86 7.82 0.86
CA SER A 5 -13.77 6.35 0.93
C SER A 5 -13.95 5.67 -0.43
N GLU A 6 -14.75 6.26 -1.32
CA GLU A 6 -14.97 5.76 -2.68
C GLU A 6 -13.70 5.80 -3.54
N ASP A 7 -12.86 6.83 -3.38
CA ASP A 7 -11.58 6.94 -4.11
C ASP A 7 -10.59 5.87 -3.65
N LEU A 8 -10.60 5.51 -2.36
CA LEU A 8 -9.73 4.46 -1.83
C LEU A 8 -10.10 3.08 -2.36
N ASP A 9 -11.39 2.81 -2.59
CA ASP A 9 -11.83 1.54 -3.18
C ASP A 9 -11.41 1.43 -4.65
N LEU A 10 -11.40 2.55 -5.39
CA LEU A 10 -10.89 2.62 -6.76
C LEU A 10 -9.37 2.41 -6.83
N LEU A 11 -8.62 2.99 -5.90
CA LEU A 11 -7.15 2.88 -5.86
C LEU A 11 -6.67 1.51 -5.36
N PHE A 12 -7.46 0.85 -4.50
CA PHE A 12 -7.11 -0.44 -3.89
C PHE A 12 -8.23 -1.46 -4.13
N PRO A 13 -8.45 -1.90 -5.38
CA PRO A 13 -9.45 -2.92 -5.68
C PRO A 13 -9.06 -4.27 -5.07
N LEU A 14 -10.04 -5.16 -4.95
CA LEU A 14 -9.74 -6.56 -4.62
C LEU A 14 -8.91 -7.19 -5.76
N PRO A 15 -7.91 -8.04 -5.45
CA PRO A 15 -7.16 -8.78 -6.45
C PRO A 15 -8.09 -9.56 -7.39
N SER A 16 -7.89 -9.38 -8.69
CA SER A 16 -8.66 -10.08 -9.72
C SER A 16 -8.13 -11.51 -9.90
N ARG A 17 -8.94 -12.35 -10.55
CA ARG A 17 -8.52 -13.70 -10.93
C ARG A 17 -7.38 -13.62 -11.94
N PRO A 18 -6.47 -14.62 -11.97
CA PRO A 18 -5.42 -14.66 -12.97
C PRO A 18 -6.02 -14.60 -14.39
N PRO A 19 -5.42 -13.83 -15.31
CA PRO A 19 -5.97 -13.63 -16.65
C PRO A 19 -5.88 -14.88 -17.54
N SER A 20 -5.07 -15.86 -17.12
CA SER A 20 -4.86 -17.13 -17.83
C SER A 20 -4.56 -18.25 -16.85
N VAL A 21 -4.93 -19.48 -17.22
CA VAL A 21 -4.58 -20.72 -16.51
C VAL A 21 -3.08 -20.99 -16.44
N LEU A 22 -2.28 -20.34 -17.29
CA LEU A 22 -0.82 -20.42 -17.30
C LEU A 22 -0.15 -19.40 -16.37
N SER A 23 -0.92 -18.47 -15.81
CA SER A 23 -0.37 -17.51 -14.86
C SER A 23 0.06 -18.23 -13.59
N PRO A 24 1.15 -17.80 -12.92
CA PRO A 24 1.50 -18.33 -11.61
C PRO A 24 0.29 -18.26 -10.68
N ILE A 25 -0.15 -19.43 -10.22
CA ILE A 25 -1.27 -19.55 -9.27
C ILE A 25 -0.67 -19.40 -7.88
N THR A 26 -1.24 -18.54 -7.04
CA THR A 26 -0.87 -18.51 -5.63
C THR A 26 -1.21 -19.86 -5.00
N PRO A 27 -0.27 -20.53 -4.32
CA PRO A 27 -0.46 -21.90 -3.83
C PRO A 27 -1.68 -22.09 -2.90
N THR A 28 -2.11 -21.01 -2.26
CA THR A 28 -3.26 -21.02 -1.36
C THR A 28 -4.43 -20.27 -1.98
N GLY A 29 -5.59 -20.91 -1.97
CA GLY A 29 -6.85 -20.34 -2.44
C GLY A 29 -7.10 -18.98 -1.79
N LEU A 30 -7.16 -17.95 -2.64
CA LEU A 30 -7.52 -16.59 -2.29
C LEU A 30 -8.96 -16.60 -1.75
N THR A 31 -9.14 -16.85 -0.45
CA THR A 31 -10.45 -16.67 0.16
C THR A 31 -10.69 -15.18 0.35
N SER A 32 -11.97 -14.77 0.38
CA SER A 32 -12.33 -13.36 0.50
C SER A 32 -11.66 -12.68 1.70
N LYS A 33 -11.43 -13.42 2.79
CA LYS A 33 -10.80 -12.91 4.00
C LYS A 33 -9.33 -12.49 3.80
N TYR A 34 -8.60 -13.16 2.91
CA TYR A 34 -7.20 -12.82 2.60
C TYR A 34 -7.16 -11.53 1.78
N THR A 35 -7.97 -11.46 0.73
CA THR A 35 -8.05 -10.30 -0.16
C THR A 35 -8.54 -9.06 0.60
N GLU A 36 -9.57 -9.20 1.45
CA GLU A 36 -10.04 -8.13 2.33
C GLU A 36 -8.95 -7.61 3.28
N THR A 37 -8.17 -8.51 3.89
CA THR A 37 -7.10 -8.13 4.81
C THR A 37 -6.00 -7.35 4.09
N VAL A 38 -5.53 -7.84 2.95
CA VAL A 38 -4.50 -7.16 2.15
C VAL A 38 -5.00 -5.80 1.67
N THR A 39 -6.19 -5.74 1.08
CA THR A 39 -6.77 -4.49 0.59
C THR A 39 -6.93 -3.48 1.72
N ARG A 40 -7.42 -3.89 2.90
CA ARG A 40 -7.51 -3.01 4.07
C ARG A 40 -6.14 -2.48 4.49
N LEU A 41 -5.13 -3.34 4.60
CA LEU A 41 -3.79 -2.94 5.04
C LEU A 41 -3.10 -2.00 4.04
N LEU A 42 -3.29 -2.21 2.73
CA LEU A 42 -2.78 -1.31 1.70
C LEU A 42 -3.42 0.09 1.79
N LYS A 43 -4.75 0.15 2.00
CA LYS A 43 -5.47 1.41 2.25
C LYS A 43 -4.96 2.11 3.51
N GLU A 44 -4.81 1.36 4.60
CA GLU A 44 -4.27 1.89 5.85
C GLU A 44 -2.85 2.44 5.67
N ASN A 45 -1.99 1.74 4.92
CA ASN A 45 -0.65 2.22 4.62
C ASN A 45 -0.67 3.55 3.84
N HIS A 46 -1.52 3.64 2.82
CA HIS A 46 -1.68 4.85 2.02
C HIS A 46 -2.18 6.06 2.83
N VAL A 47 -3.10 5.82 3.77
CA VAL A 47 -3.70 6.89 4.58
C VAL A 47 -2.83 7.28 5.77
N LYS A 48 -2.20 6.31 6.45
CA LYS A 48 -1.56 6.53 7.75
C LYS A 48 -0.08 6.87 7.65
N TYR A 49 0.63 6.40 6.61
CA TYR A 49 2.09 6.45 6.59
C TYR A 49 2.65 7.28 5.43
N HIS A 50 3.77 7.92 5.73
CA HIS A 50 4.55 8.70 4.79
C HIS A 50 5.24 7.79 3.76
N CYS A 51 5.51 8.30 2.55
CA CYS A 51 6.19 7.57 1.48
C CYS A 51 7.68 7.27 1.80
N PHE A 52 8.33 8.12 2.59
CA PHE A 52 9.58 7.87 3.31
C PHE A 52 9.36 7.46 4.77
N PHE A 53 10.16 6.54 5.31
CA PHE A 53 10.13 6.17 6.73
C PHE A 53 11.16 6.92 7.59
N ASN A 54 12.04 7.72 6.99
CA ASN A 54 12.99 8.55 7.72
C ASN A 54 13.34 9.84 6.92
N ASP A 55 14.12 10.73 7.54
CA ASP A 55 14.58 11.98 6.93
C ASP A 55 15.82 11.81 6.04
N ARG A 56 16.28 10.57 5.84
CA ARG A 56 17.40 10.23 4.95
C ARG A 56 16.93 9.83 3.54
N GLY A 57 15.62 9.92 3.29
CA GLY A 57 15.02 9.60 1.99
C GLY A 57 14.78 8.11 1.75
N PHE A 58 14.74 7.26 2.77
CA PHE A 58 14.46 5.84 2.57
C PHE A 58 12.96 5.57 2.43
N HIS A 59 12.59 4.81 1.40
CA HIS A 59 11.19 4.56 1.04
C HIS A 59 10.48 3.58 1.97
N ASN A 60 9.22 3.86 2.24
CA ASN A 60 8.28 2.96 2.87
C ASN A 60 8.02 1.75 1.94
N HIS A 61 8.52 0.59 2.35
CA HIS A 61 8.36 -0.68 1.62
C HIS A 61 7.23 -1.56 2.17
N LEU A 62 6.38 -1.07 3.07
CA LEU A 62 5.33 -1.87 3.71
C LEU A 62 4.38 -2.55 2.71
N SER A 63 3.99 -1.85 1.63
CA SER A 63 3.16 -2.44 0.57
C SER A 63 3.80 -3.66 -0.08
N HIS A 64 5.11 -3.62 -0.33
CA HIS A 64 5.87 -4.73 -0.89
C HIS A 64 5.89 -5.92 0.07
N HIS A 65 6.07 -5.68 1.37
CA HIS A 65 6.03 -6.75 2.38
C HIS A 65 4.65 -7.40 2.46
N ILE A 66 3.57 -6.61 2.51
CA ILE A 66 2.20 -7.13 2.54
C ILE A 66 1.94 -8.02 1.32
N LEU A 67 2.27 -7.53 0.12
CA LEU A 67 2.05 -8.25 -1.13
C LEU A 67 2.92 -9.51 -1.26
N ALA A 68 4.16 -9.46 -0.77
CA ALA A 68 5.04 -10.63 -0.77
C ALA A 68 4.51 -11.75 0.13
N VAL A 69 4.10 -11.43 1.36
CA VAL A 69 3.53 -12.42 2.30
C VAL A 69 2.21 -12.98 1.75
N TYR A 70 1.37 -12.12 1.17
CA TYR A 70 0.15 -12.54 0.49
C TYR A 70 0.43 -13.50 -0.68
N PHE A 71 1.40 -13.18 -1.53
CA PHE A 71 1.72 -14.01 -2.70
C PHE A 71 2.30 -15.38 -2.31
N LEU A 72 3.06 -15.44 -1.21
CA LEU A 72 3.56 -16.69 -0.64
C LEU A 72 2.46 -17.57 -0.02
N GLY A 73 1.23 -17.06 0.07
CA GLY A 73 0.08 -17.81 0.53
C GLY A 73 -0.06 -17.90 2.05
N ASP A 74 0.50 -16.95 2.78
CA ASP A 74 0.41 -16.95 4.23
C ASP A 74 -0.96 -16.48 4.74
N THR A 75 -1.28 -16.84 5.99
CA THR A 75 -2.57 -16.57 6.63
C THR A 75 -2.81 -15.06 6.85
N PRO A 76 -4.08 -14.60 6.97
CA PRO A 76 -4.37 -13.19 7.28
C PRO A 76 -3.71 -12.71 8.58
N LYS A 77 -3.51 -13.64 9.53
CA LYS A 77 -2.81 -13.36 10.79
C LYS A 77 -1.35 -13.01 10.54
N VAL A 78 -0.63 -13.79 9.73
CA VAL A 78 0.79 -13.52 9.44
C VAL A 78 0.95 -12.25 8.60
N ILE A 79 0.04 -11.98 7.66
CA ILE A 79 0.02 -10.72 6.92
C ILE A 79 -0.12 -9.52 7.88
N GLN A 80 -1.02 -9.62 8.87
CA GLN A 80 -1.19 -8.58 9.89
C GLN A 80 0.05 -8.43 10.78
N GLU A 81 0.65 -9.53 11.23
CA GLU A 81 1.86 -9.50 12.06
C GLU A 81 3.06 -8.88 11.31
N ALA A 82 3.23 -9.23 10.03
CA ALA A 82 4.24 -8.62 9.17
C ALA A 82 4.02 -7.12 9.01
N ASN A 83 2.76 -6.69 8.83
CA ASN A 83 2.39 -5.29 8.81
C ASN A 83 2.74 -4.59 10.12
N ASP A 84 2.30 -5.13 11.25
CA ASP A 84 2.46 -4.51 12.56
C ASP A 84 3.93 -4.40 12.98
N HIS A 85 4.77 -5.34 12.54
CA HIS A 85 6.20 -5.27 12.75
C HIS A 85 6.84 -4.11 11.97
N GLN A 86 6.54 -3.99 10.67
CA GLN A 86 7.13 -2.96 9.80
C GLN A 86 6.57 -1.56 10.09
N ALA A 87 5.28 -1.45 10.43
CA ALA A 87 4.59 -0.19 10.68
C ALA A 87 5.22 0.63 11.82
N LYS A 88 5.88 -0.01 12.79
CA LYS A 88 6.57 0.64 13.92
C LYS A 88 7.69 1.58 13.48
N LEU A 89 8.25 1.36 12.29
CA LEU A 89 9.36 2.15 11.75
C LEU A 89 8.88 3.29 10.85
N LEU A 90 7.58 3.34 10.52
CA LEU A 90 7.06 4.27 9.53
C LEU A 90 6.73 5.62 10.17
N LYS A 91 6.99 6.67 9.40
CA LYS A 91 6.56 8.02 9.75
C LYS A 91 5.07 8.19 9.46
N PRO A 92 4.32 8.93 10.29
CA PRO A 92 2.94 9.27 9.99
C PRO A 92 2.86 10.13 8.72
N ALA A 93 1.82 9.91 7.93
CA ALA A 93 1.47 10.77 6.81
C ALA A 93 1.10 12.18 7.31
N PHE A 94 1.27 13.18 6.44
CA PHE A 94 0.90 14.56 6.71
C PHE A 94 0.04 15.10 5.56
N LYS A 95 -0.66 16.20 5.84
CA LYS A 95 -1.51 16.84 4.83
C LYS A 95 -0.63 17.51 3.78
N SER A 96 -0.83 17.15 2.50
CA SER A 96 -0.20 17.87 1.38
C SER A 96 -0.52 19.37 1.47
N PRO A 97 0.46 20.26 1.25
CA PRO A 97 0.26 21.71 1.30
C PRO A 97 -0.77 22.19 0.26
N SER A 98 -0.80 21.58 -0.92
CA SER A 98 -1.75 21.85 -2.01
C SER A 98 -2.04 20.57 -2.81
N ALA A 99 -3.07 20.60 -3.65
CA ALA A 99 -3.28 19.58 -4.67
C ALA A 99 -2.34 19.82 -5.85
N ILE A 100 -1.83 18.75 -6.46
CA ILE A 100 -1.03 18.85 -7.67
C ILE A 100 -1.94 18.93 -8.89
N ASP A 101 -1.68 19.88 -9.78
CA ASP A 101 -2.40 20.13 -11.02
C ASP A 101 -1.45 20.51 -12.17
N GLN A 102 -2.02 20.84 -13.34
CA GLN A 102 -1.24 21.20 -14.54
C GLN A 102 -0.39 22.46 -14.36
N GLY A 103 -0.75 23.34 -13.43
CA GLY A 103 -0.05 24.60 -13.16
C GLY A 103 1.11 24.46 -12.17
N ASN A 104 1.12 23.44 -11.30
CA ASN A 104 2.10 23.34 -10.21
C ASN A 104 2.92 22.04 -10.16
N TRP A 105 2.65 21.05 -11.03
CA TRP A 105 3.33 19.75 -11.00
C TRP A 105 4.86 19.83 -11.12
N ALA A 106 5.38 20.91 -11.74
CA ALA A 106 6.80 21.10 -11.97
C ALA A 106 7.51 21.97 -10.89
N ASP A 107 6.77 22.62 -10.00
CA ASP A 107 7.28 23.67 -9.09
C ASP A 107 8.40 23.19 -8.15
N HIS A 108 8.47 21.88 -7.89
CA HIS A 108 9.42 21.27 -6.96
C HIS A 108 10.25 20.14 -7.57
N LEU A 109 10.19 19.96 -8.90
CA LEU A 109 11.00 18.95 -9.57
C LEU A 109 12.48 19.34 -9.54
N GLY A 110 13.30 18.48 -8.91
CA GLY A 110 14.75 18.68 -8.81
C GLY A 110 15.19 19.53 -7.61
N ASN A 111 14.27 19.99 -6.77
CA ASN A 111 14.63 20.61 -5.50
C ASN A 111 15.32 19.57 -4.59
N PRO A 112 16.38 19.96 -3.86
CA PRO A 112 16.97 19.08 -2.85
C PRO A 112 15.93 18.73 -1.77
N LEU A 113 15.97 17.48 -1.30
CA LEU A 113 15.15 16.95 -0.21
C LEU A 113 15.56 17.54 1.14
#